data_AF-A0A6F8YU94-F1
#
_entry.id   AF-A0A6F8YU94-F1
#
_cell.length_a   1.000
_cell.length_b   1.000
_cell.length_c   1.000
_cell.angle_alpha   90.00
_cell.angle_beta   90.00
_cell.angle_gamma   90.00
#
_symmetry.space_group_name_H-M   'P 1'
#
loop_
_entity.id
_entity.type
_entity.pdbx_description
1 polymer ?
#
loop_
_entity_poly.entity_id
_entity_poly.type
_entity_poly.pdbx_seq_one_letter_code
_entity_poly.pdbx_strand_id
1 'polypeptide(L)'
;MYTFLLPAYITTLAVNMLMYANDRFWPIAFAVVVAVGQKAVLIAPIKGRWRHFMNPSNFGITTTLVLFSWVNIAPPYHFTEHVPDVFRIMIPIILLTAGTVLNGVLTKKVPLILGWVGAFVIQALIRHFVWDVALWAALAPMTGVAFLLYTNYMVTDPGTTPSKPRDQFMFGMSVGVVYGVLMIFNVVYTLFFATTLVCLARGLLWWMKWLRERRGKEVAAAPAPAG
;
A
#
# COMPACT_ATOMS: atom_id res chain seq x y z
N MET A 1 -7.21 -0.87 27.36
CA MET A 1 -7.86 0.28 26.71
C MET A 1 -6.94 0.98 25.70
N TYR A 2 -5.70 1.35 26.07
CA TYR A 2 -4.77 2.08 25.19
C TYR A 2 -4.32 1.37 23.89
N THR A 3 -4.31 0.03 23.87
CA THR A 3 -3.91 -0.75 22.67
C THR A 3 -4.87 -0.63 21.48
N PHE A 4 -6.14 -0.24 21.70
CA PHE A 4 -7.11 -0.04 20.61
C PHE A 4 -6.94 1.31 19.90
N LEU A 5 -6.42 2.33 20.60
CA LEU A 5 -6.25 3.68 20.06
C LEU A 5 -4.95 3.83 19.25
N LEU A 6 -3.89 3.09 19.61
CA LEU A 6 -2.59 3.22 18.95
C LEU A 6 -2.64 2.98 17.42
N PRO A 7 -3.31 1.92 16.90
CA PRO A 7 -3.39 1.71 15.46
C PRO A 7 -4.22 2.78 14.74
N ALA A 8 -5.21 3.38 15.42
CA ALA A 8 -5.99 4.48 14.88
C ALA A 8 -5.13 5.74 14.80
N TYR A 9 -4.39 6.07 15.86
CA TYR A 9 -3.48 7.21 15.91
C TYR A 9 -2.40 7.17 14.83
N ILE A 10 -1.73 6.02 14.66
CA ILE A 10 -0.72 5.84 13.60
C ILE A 10 -1.36 6.03 12.21
N THR A 11 -2.58 5.50 12.01
CA THR A 11 -3.30 5.66 10.74
C THR A 11 -3.66 7.13 10.49
N THR A 12 -4.15 7.84 11.50
CA THR A 12 -4.48 9.27 11.43
C THR A 12 -3.25 10.11 11.08
N LEU A 13 -2.12 9.88 11.75
CA LEU A 13 -0.87 10.58 11.45
C LEU A 13 -0.42 10.31 10.01
N ALA A 14 -0.45 9.07 9.55
CA ALA A 14 -0.05 8.72 8.19
C ALA A 14 -0.95 9.37 7.13
N VAL A 15 -2.27 9.34 7.33
CA VAL A 15 -3.24 9.94 6.41
C VAL A 15 -3.08 11.46 6.37
N ASN A 16 -2.97 12.12 7.52
CA ASN A 16 -2.78 13.57 7.60
C ASN A 16 -1.45 14.01 6.97
N MET A 17 -0.39 13.23 7.17
CA MET A 17 0.93 13.54 6.65
C MET A 17 1.00 13.42 5.10
N LEU A 18 0.23 12.50 4.51
CA LEU A 18 0.34 12.17 3.08
C LEU A 18 -0.74 12.83 2.22
N MET A 19 -1.79 13.38 2.83
CA MET A 19 -2.85 14.07 2.11
C MET A 19 -2.65 15.58 2.14
N TYR A 20 -2.96 16.20 1.01
CA TYR A 20 -3.02 17.64 0.87
C TYR A 20 -4.43 18.06 0.49
N ALA A 21 -5.17 18.58 1.47
CA ALA A 21 -6.56 19.00 1.33
C ALA A 21 -6.72 20.55 1.37
N ASN A 22 -5.65 21.29 1.08
CA ASN A 22 -5.56 22.75 1.25
C ASN A 22 -5.97 23.14 2.69
N ASP A 23 -6.90 24.10 2.85
CA ASP A 23 -7.39 24.58 4.15
C ASP A 23 -8.58 23.79 4.70
N ARG A 24 -9.00 22.69 4.05
CA ARG A 24 -10.19 21.93 4.45
C ARG A 24 -9.80 20.69 5.23
N PHE A 25 -10.21 20.64 6.49
CA PHE A 25 -9.99 19.48 7.35
C PHE A 25 -10.88 18.27 7.01
N TRP A 26 -12.11 18.50 6.54
CA TRP A 26 -13.10 17.44 6.37
C TRP A 26 -12.67 16.27 5.46
N PRO A 27 -11.99 16.48 4.31
CA PRO A 27 -11.50 15.37 3.49
C PRO A 27 -10.48 14.48 4.22
N ILE A 28 -9.65 15.06 5.09
CA ILE A 28 -8.69 14.31 5.92
C ILE A 28 -9.47 13.51 6.98
N ALA A 29 -10.44 14.12 7.65
CA ALA A 29 -11.31 13.43 8.60
C ALA A 29 -12.05 12.25 7.95
N PHE A 30 -12.60 12.45 6.75
CA PHE A 30 -13.23 11.40 5.96
C PHE A 30 -12.26 10.26 5.66
N ALA A 31 -11.06 10.58 5.17
CA ALA A 31 -10.03 9.59 4.87
C ALA A 31 -9.68 8.73 6.10
N VAL A 32 -9.57 9.35 7.27
CA VAL A 32 -9.29 8.66 8.54
C VAL A 32 -10.44 7.75 8.96
N VAL A 33 -11.69 8.23 8.89
CA VAL A 33 -12.88 7.44 9.22
C VAL A 33 -12.97 6.21 8.31
N VAL A 34 -12.77 6.38 7.00
CA VAL A 34 -12.75 5.27 6.04
C VAL A 34 -11.59 4.32 6.32
N ALA A 35 -10.38 4.84 6.57
CA ALA A 35 -9.18 4.05 6.86
C ALA A 35 -9.31 3.18 8.11
N VAL A 36 -9.91 3.72 9.18
CA VAL A 36 -10.13 3.00 10.44
C VAL A 36 -11.33 2.06 10.30
N GLY A 37 -12.44 2.54 9.73
CA GLY A 37 -13.68 1.78 9.55
C GLY A 37 -13.49 0.53 8.71
N GLN A 38 -12.66 0.60 7.67
CA GLN A 38 -12.41 -0.56 6.81
C GLN A 38 -11.77 -1.75 7.53
N LYS A 39 -11.09 -1.55 8.67
CA LYS A 39 -10.50 -2.66 9.44
C LYS A 39 -11.58 -3.60 9.99
N ALA A 40 -12.77 -3.07 10.27
CA ALA A 40 -13.91 -3.84 10.75
C ALA A 40 -14.76 -4.41 9.60
N VAL A 41 -14.84 -3.69 8.47
CA VAL A 41 -15.71 -4.07 7.33
C VAL A 41 -15.00 -5.00 6.34
N LEU A 42 -13.78 -4.66 5.93
CA LEU A 42 -13.04 -5.36 4.88
C LEU A 42 -12.13 -6.45 5.45
N ILE A 43 -12.77 -7.48 6.01
CA ILE A 43 -12.12 -8.66 6.56
C ILE A 43 -12.20 -9.84 5.60
N ALA A 44 -11.14 -10.63 5.53
CA ALA A 44 -11.08 -11.87 4.78
C ALA A 44 -10.58 -13.03 5.68
N PRO A 45 -11.01 -14.27 5.42
CA PRO A 45 -10.57 -15.45 6.15
C PRO A 45 -9.16 -15.86 5.70
N ILE A 46 -8.14 -15.14 6.17
CA ILE A 46 -6.74 -15.40 5.83
C ILE A 46 -6.21 -16.50 6.75
N LYS A 47 -5.93 -17.68 6.19
CA LYS A 47 -5.41 -18.85 6.94
C LYS A 47 -6.26 -19.19 8.18
N GLY A 48 -7.58 -19.16 8.04
CA GLY A 48 -8.53 -19.53 9.10
C GLY A 48 -8.77 -18.47 10.18
N ARG A 49 -8.18 -17.27 10.06
CA ARG A 49 -8.49 -16.12 10.93
C ARG A 49 -9.07 -14.97 10.12
N TRP A 50 -10.12 -14.35 10.63
CA TRP A 50 -10.68 -13.11 10.08
C TRP A 50 -9.71 -11.96 10.33
N ARG A 51 -9.19 -11.38 9.26
CA ARG A 51 -8.24 -10.26 9.33
C ARG A 51 -8.55 -9.27 8.22
N HIS A 52 -8.30 -8.00 8.49
CA HIS A 52 -8.35 -6.99 7.43
C HIS A 52 -7.28 -7.32 6.39
N PHE A 53 -7.64 -7.22 5.11
CA PHE A 53 -6.70 -7.50 4.01
C PHE A 53 -6.19 -6.22 3.34
N MET A 54 -6.88 -5.10 3.58
CA MET A 54 -6.60 -3.82 2.96
C MET A 54 -5.76 -2.93 3.88
N ASN A 55 -4.83 -2.17 3.29
CA ASN A 55 -4.00 -1.24 4.03
C ASN A 55 -4.85 -0.03 4.45
N PRO A 56 -4.97 0.27 5.77
CA PRO A 56 -5.83 1.32 6.32
C PRO A 56 -5.56 2.69 5.71
N SER A 57 -4.33 3.19 5.82
CA SER A 57 -3.99 4.51 5.32
C SER A 57 -4.13 4.56 3.79
N ASN A 58 -3.63 3.57 3.06
CA ASN A 58 -3.72 3.56 1.59
C ASN A 58 -5.17 3.53 1.09
N PHE A 59 -6.06 2.77 1.72
CA PHE A 59 -7.46 2.70 1.31
C PHE A 59 -8.20 4.00 1.61
N GLY A 60 -7.97 4.61 2.78
CA GLY A 60 -8.54 5.92 3.11
C GLY A 60 -8.09 7.00 2.13
N ILE A 61 -6.79 7.08 1.84
CA ILE A 61 -6.21 8.00 0.85
C ILE A 61 -6.83 7.74 -0.53
N THR A 62 -6.80 6.49 -1.01
CA THR A 62 -7.34 6.08 -2.32
C THR A 62 -8.81 6.44 -2.47
N THR A 63 -9.64 6.13 -1.48
CA THR A 63 -11.08 6.43 -1.52
C THR A 63 -11.33 7.93 -1.58
N THR A 64 -10.53 8.70 -0.84
CA THR A 64 -10.67 10.16 -0.82
C THR A 64 -10.23 10.79 -2.13
N LEU A 65 -9.15 10.32 -2.75
CA LEU A 65 -8.69 10.80 -4.06
C LEU A 65 -9.70 10.49 -5.18
N VAL A 66 -10.43 9.38 -5.09
CA VAL A 66 -11.49 9.03 -6.06
C VAL A 66 -12.74 9.88 -5.88
N LEU A 67 -13.16 10.12 -4.63
CA LEU A 67 -14.39 10.87 -4.34
C LEU A 67 -14.22 12.39 -4.39
N PHE A 68 -13.01 12.89 -4.11
CA PHE A 68 -12.71 14.31 -4.02
C PHE A 68 -11.56 14.64 -4.96
N SER A 69 -11.88 14.96 -6.21
CA SER A 69 -10.89 15.24 -7.27
C SER A 69 -10.01 16.46 -7.01
N TRP A 70 -10.39 17.34 -6.08
CA TRP A 70 -9.60 18.51 -5.67
C TRP A 70 -8.59 18.21 -4.56
N VAL A 71 -8.65 17.02 -3.96
CA VAL A 71 -7.70 16.58 -2.93
C VAL A 71 -6.50 15.95 -3.61
N ASN A 72 -5.31 16.33 -3.16
CA ASN A 72 -4.05 15.87 -3.73
C ASN A 72 -3.24 15.12 -2.67
N ILE A 73 -2.16 14.49 -3.10
CA ILE A 73 -1.16 13.91 -2.20
C ILE A 73 -0.12 14.98 -1.87
N ALA A 74 0.34 15.01 -0.62
CA ALA A 74 1.42 15.87 -0.18
C ALA A 74 2.66 15.69 -1.07
N PRO A 75 3.06 16.72 -1.83
CA PRO A 75 4.23 16.62 -2.70
C PRO A 75 5.50 16.34 -1.90
N PRO A 76 6.50 15.65 -2.48
CA PRO A 76 7.73 15.30 -1.76
C PRO A 76 8.49 16.50 -1.16
N TYR A 77 8.38 17.69 -1.77
CA TYR A 77 9.05 18.90 -1.29
C TYR A 77 8.39 19.52 -0.05
N HIS A 78 7.09 19.30 0.20
CA HIS A 78 6.43 19.79 1.43
C HIS A 78 7.06 19.21 2.71
N PHE A 79 7.78 18.09 2.60
CA PHE A 79 8.49 17.48 3.73
C PHE A 79 9.83 18.16 4.06
N THR A 80 10.35 19.00 3.16
CA THR A 80 11.69 19.60 3.25
C THR A 80 11.70 21.11 2.98
N GLU A 81 10.53 21.70 2.72
CA GLU A 81 10.36 23.14 2.52
C GLU A 81 10.55 23.89 3.85
N HIS A 82 11.34 24.98 3.85
CA HIS A 82 11.72 25.77 5.04
C HIS A 82 12.60 25.08 6.10
N VAL A 83 13.17 23.93 5.79
CA VAL A 83 14.10 23.22 6.67
C VAL A 83 15.54 23.63 6.32
N PRO A 84 16.44 23.95 7.29
CA PRO A 84 17.84 24.26 6.98
C PRO A 84 18.51 23.12 6.20
N ASP A 85 19.45 23.44 5.32
CA ASP A 85 19.99 22.48 4.32
C ASP A 85 20.54 21.17 4.92
N VAL A 86 21.09 21.23 6.14
CA VAL A 86 21.56 20.04 6.88
C VAL A 86 20.39 19.10 7.20
N PHE A 87 19.27 19.64 7.68
CA PHE A 87 18.09 18.85 8.05
C PHE A 87 17.34 18.30 6.84
N ARG A 88 17.40 18.98 5.68
CA ARG A 88 16.83 18.48 4.42
C ARG A 88 17.41 17.13 3.99
N ILE A 89 18.69 16.91 4.27
CA ILE A 89 19.39 15.66 3.95
C ILE A 89 19.23 14.64 5.08
N MET A 90 19.21 15.09 6.34
CA MET A 90 19.05 14.20 7.49
C MET A 90 17.68 13.51 7.53
N ILE A 91 16.59 14.20 7.22
CA ILE A 91 15.22 13.63 7.32
C ILE A 91 15.07 12.37 6.44
N PRO A 92 15.37 12.40 5.12
CA PRO A 92 15.32 11.21 4.29
C PRO A 92 16.26 10.11 4.77
N ILE A 93 17.49 10.44 5.22
CA ILE A 93 18.46 9.44 5.69
C ILE A 93 17.94 8.74 6.95
N ILE A 94 17.40 9.49 7.92
CA ILE A 94 16.86 8.92 9.15
C ILE A 94 15.67 8.02 8.83
N LEU A 95 14.75 8.48 7.99
CA LEU A 95 13.58 7.69 7.58
C LEU A 95 13.99 6.43 6.81
N LEU A 96 14.98 6.52 5.92
CA LEU A 96 15.49 5.38 5.17
C LEU A 96 16.15 4.36 6.10
N THR A 97 16.99 4.83 7.01
CA THR A 97 17.75 3.97 7.93
C THR A 97 16.80 3.30 8.92
N ALA A 98 15.90 4.06 9.55
CA ALA A 98 14.89 3.53 10.46
C ALA A 98 13.96 2.53 9.75
N GLY A 99 13.48 2.89 8.55
CA GLY A 99 12.64 2.03 7.74
C GLY A 99 13.33 0.73 7.32
N THR A 100 14.59 0.82 6.90
CA THR A 100 15.38 -0.35 6.47
C THR A 100 15.68 -1.28 7.65
N VAL A 101 16.03 -0.73 8.83
CA VAL A 101 16.23 -1.53 10.05
C VAL A 101 14.92 -2.19 10.48
N LEU A 102 13.80 -1.45 10.47
CA LEU A 102 12.49 -2.00 10.80
C LEU A 102 12.12 -3.16 9.85
N ASN A 103 12.35 -2.98 8.54
CA ASN A 103 12.01 -3.97 7.53
C ASN A 103 12.97 -5.16 7.46
N GLY A 104 14.24 -4.94 7.78
CA GLY A 104 15.28 -5.97 7.84
C GLY A 104 15.18 -6.83 9.09
N VAL A 105 15.06 -6.19 10.26
CA VAL A 105 15.22 -6.85 11.55
C VAL A 105 13.87 -7.25 12.15
N LEU A 106 12.90 -6.33 12.19
CA LEU A 106 11.63 -6.55 12.89
C LEU A 106 10.58 -7.23 12.01
N THR A 107 10.28 -6.69 10.83
CA THR A 107 9.15 -7.14 10.01
C THR A 107 9.55 -8.17 8.95
N LYS A 108 10.85 -8.31 8.66
CA LYS A 108 11.43 -9.24 7.67
C LYS A 108 10.76 -9.11 6.29
N LYS A 109 10.59 -7.87 5.84
CA LYS A 109 9.90 -7.50 4.58
C LYS A 109 10.85 -7.11 3.44
N VAL A 110 12.16 -7.34 3.59
CA VAL A 110 13.16 -7.11 2.55
C VAL A 110 12.80 -7.79 1.21
N PRO A 111 12.31 -9.04 1.15
CA PRO A 111 11.91 -9.65 -0.11
C PRO A 111 10.78 -8.88 -0.84
N LEU A 112 9.85 -8.29 -0.08
CA LEU A 112 8.79 -7.46 -0.64
C LEU A 112 9.35 -6.19 -1.26
N ILE A 113 10.23 -5.49 -0.54
CA ILE A 113 10.89 -4.28 -1.02
C ILE A 113 11.67 -4.57 -2.30
N LEU A 114 12.44 -5.66 -2.33
CA LEU A 114 13.20 -6.07 -3.51
C LEU A 114 12.28 -6.36 -4.70
N GLY A 115 11.15 -7.04 -4.49
CA GLY A 115 10.18 -7.30 -5.55
C GLY A 115 9.55 -6.01 -6.09
N TRP A 116 9.16 -5.11 -5.19
CA TRP A 116 8.56 -3.81 -5.54
C TRP A 116 9.55 -2.91 -6.30
N VAL A 117 10.73 -2.67 -5.73
CA VAL A 117 11.75 -1.79 -6.33
C VAL A 117 12.30 -2.42 -7.61
N GLY A 118 12.51 -3.73 -7.64
CA GLY A 118 12.94 -4.44 -8.84
C GLY A 118 11.94 -4.30 -9.99
N ALA A 119 10.65 -4.52 -9.73
CA ALA A 119 9.61 -4.34 -10.74
C ALA A 119 9.48 -2.88 -11.19
N PHE A 120 9.64 -1.90 -10.28
CA PHE A 120 9.66 -0.48 -10.61
C PHE A 120 10.81 -0.14 -11.57
N VAL A 121 12.03 -0.59 -11.27
CA VAL A 121 13.22 -0.33 -12.11
C VAL A 121 13.07 -1.00 -13.47
N ILE A 122 12.63 -2.27 -13.51
CA ILE A 122 12.36 -2.98 -14.76
C ILE A 122 11.33 -2.20 -15.60
N GLN A 123 10.28 -1.70 -14.98
CA GLN A 123 9.26 -0.92 -15.68
C GLN A 123 9.77 0.46 -16.15
N ALA A 124 10.67 1.10 -15.41
CA ALA A 124 11.35 2.33 -15.85
C ALA A 124 12.24 2.05 -17.07
N LEU A 125 12.98 0.94 -17.08
CA LEU A 125 13.80 0.50 -18.22
C LEU A 125 12.95 0.19 -19.44
N ILE A 126 11.87 -0.59 -19.28
CA ILE A 126 10.92 -0.87 -20.38
C ILE A 126 10.39 0.45 -20.95
N ARG A 127 10.05 1.42 -20.09
CA ARG A 127 9.57 2.72 -20.58
C ARG A 127 10.61 3.54 -21.33
N HIS A 128 11.85 3.44 -20.89
CA HIS A 128 12.97 4.08 -21.58
C HIS A 128 13.17 3.48 -22.98
N PHE A 129 13.16 2.15 -23.12
CA PHE A 129 13.42 1.50 -24.40
C PHE A 129 12.22 1.47 -25.36
N VAL A 130 10.98 1.50 -24.86
CA VAL A 130 9.77 1.36 -25.69
C VAL A 130 9.16 2.71 -26.06
N TRP A 131 9.17 3.68 -25.15
CA TRP A 131 8.54 5.00 -25.34
C TRP A 131 9.54 6.16 -25.31
N ASP A 132 10.85 5.87 -25.38
CA ASP A 132 11.95 6.86 -25.39
C ASP A 132 11.89 7.87 -24.22
N VAL A 133 11.29 7.47 -23.11
CA VAL A 133 11.23 8.31 -21.91
C VAL A 133 12.62 8.42 -21.31
N ALA A 134 13.05 9.64 -20.96
CA ALA A 134 14.32 9.84 -20.28
C ALA A 134 14.40 8.98 -19.00
N LEU A 135 15.41 8.10 -18.92
CA LEU A 135 15.54 7.15 -17.81
C LEU A 135 15.56 7.86 -16.44
N TRP A 136 16.26 8.99 -16.37
CA TRP A 136 16.29 9.83 -15.17
C TRP A 136 14.92 10.36 -14.76
N ALA A 137 14.07 10.71 -15.71
CA ALA A 137 12.70 11.13 -15.42
C ALA A 137 11.84 9.94 -14.95
N ALA A 138 12.04 8.76 -15.52
CA ALA A 138 11.33 7.55 -15.11
C ALA A 138 11.72 7.07 -13.69
N LEU A 139 12.99 7.27 -13.29
CA LEU A 139 13.52 6.93 -11.98
C LEU A 139 13.40 8.05 -10.94
N ALA A 140 13.12 9.29 -11.36
CA ALA A 140 12.97 10.45 -10.49
C ALA A 140 12.07 10.22 -9.26
N PRO A 141 10.95 9.47 -9.34
CA PRO A 141 10.14 9.20 -8.16
C PRO A 141 10.91 8.51 -7.01
N MET A 142 11.94 7.72 -7.30
CA MET A 142 12.72 6.98 -6.28
C MET A 142 13.48 7.91 -5.33
N THR A 143 13.80 9.13 -5.76
CA THR A 143 14.51 10.11 -4.91
C THR A 143 13.56 10.89 -4.01
N GLY A 144 12.25 10.79 -4.23
CA GLY A 144 11.24 11.51 -3.46
C GLY A 144 10.99 10.89 -2.08
N VAL A 145 10.82 11.74 -1.06
CA VAL A 145 10.45 11.33 0.30
C VAL A 145 9.16 10.50 0.32
N ALA A 146 8.19 10.82 -0.55
CA ALA A 146 6.95 10.06 -0.68
C ALA A 146 7.21 8.59 -1.09
N PHE A 147 8.13 8.33 -2.02
CA PHE A 147 8.48 6.97 -2.44
C PHE A 147 9.17 6.21 -1.32
N LEU A 148 10.05 6.86 -0.57
CA LEU A 148 10.73 6.29 0.59
C LEU A 148 9.73 5.92 1.70
N LEU A 149 8.83 6.83 2.05
CA LEU A 149 7.80 6.63 3.06
C LEU A 149 6.86 5.49 2.66
N TYR A 150 6.41 5.49 1.41
CA TYR A 150 5.59 4.42 0.85
C TYR A 150 6.29 3.07 0.92
N THR A 151 7.56 3.00 0.48
CA THR A 151 8.33 1.76 0.39
C THR A 151 8.62 1.18 1.77
N ASN A 152 8.93 2.03 2.76
CA ASN A 152 9.35 1.56 4.08
C ASN A 152 8.21 1.39 5.08
N TYR A 153 7.11 2.15 4.93
CA TYR A 153 6.08 2.24 5.97
C TYR A 153 4.66 1.94 5.48
N MET A 154 4.43 1.82 4.17
CA MET A 154 3.09 1.56 3.64
C MET A 154 2.99 0.22 2.92
N VAL A 155 3.81 0.00 1.89
CA VAL A 155 3.76 -1.24 1.09
C VAL A 155 4.18 -2.46 1.91
N THR A 156 4.97 -2.26 2.97
CA THR A 156 5.47 -3.28 3.89
C THR A 156 4.57 -3.54 5.09
N ASP A 157 3.37 -2.93 5.15
CA ASP A 157 2.46 -3.06 6.28
C ASP A 157 2.22 -4.55 6.67
N PRO A 158 2.59 -4.97 7.90
CA PRO A 158 2.52 -6.38 8.29
C PRO A 158 1.09 -6.92 8.37
N GLY A 159 0.10 -6.04 8.56
CA GLY A 159 -1.31 -6.45 8.60
C GLY A 159 -1.81 -6.98 7.26
N THR A 160 -1.25 -6.50 6.16
CA THR A 160 -1.82 -6.67 4.81
C THR A 160 -0.91 -7.41 3.86
N THR A 161 0.37 -7.57 4.19
CA THR A 161 1.37 -8.25 3.34
C THR A 161 1.51 -9.75 3.66
N PRO A 162 2.01 -10.59 2.72
CA PRO A 162 2.19 -12.01 2.98
C PRO A 162 3.30 -12.29 4.01
N SER A 163 3.27 -13.48 4.61
CA SER A 163 4.27 -13.90 5.60
C SER A 163 5.49 -14.59 4.98
N LYS A 164 5.30 -15.41 3.93
CA LYS A 164 6.38 -16.18 3.30
C LYS A 164 7.23 -15.28 2.39
N PRO A 165 8.56 -15.45 2.33
CA PRO A 165 9.46 -14.57 1.55
C PRO A 165 9.18 -14.60 0.05
N ARG A 166 8.84 -15.77 -0.52
CA ARG A 166 8.44 -15.88 -1.94
C ARG A 166 7.16 -15.12 -2.23
N ASP A 167 6.14 -15.31 -1.39
CA ASP A 167 4.85 -14.63 -1.54
C ASP A 167 4.99 -13.10 -1.36
N GLN A 168 5.89 -12.67 -0.47
CA GLN A 168 6.24 -11.25 -0.28
C GLN A 168 6.84 -10.64 -1.55
N PHE A 169 7.82 -11.33 -2.16
CA PHE A 169 8.43 -10.90 -3.40
C PHE A 169 7.40 -10.82 -4.55
N MET A 170 6.55 -11.84 -4.69
CA MET A 170 5.48 -11.85 -5.69
C MET A 170 4.45 -10.74 -5.44
N PHE A 171 4.13 -10.45 -4.19
CA PHE A 171 3.26 -9.33 -3.84
C PHE A 171 3.92 -8.00 -4.25
N GLY A 172 5.18 -7.76 -3.88
CA GLY A 172 5.92 -6.56 -4.29
C GLY A 172 5.99 -6.40 -5.80
N MET A 173 6.32 -7.47 -6.54
CA MET A 173 6.31 -7.48 -8.00
C MET A 173 4.94 -7.15 -8.58
N SER A 174 3.87 -7.72 -8.02
CA SER A 174 2.50 -7.44 -8.46
C SER A 174 2.14 -5.95 -8.30
N VAL A 175 2.53 -5.33 -7.18
CA VAL A 175 2.34 -3.89 -6.97
C VAL A 175 3.14 -3.09 -8.01
N GLY A 176 4.37 -3.49 -8.32
CA GLY A 176 5.21 -2.84 -9.34
C GLY A 176 4.62 -2.93 -10.75
N VAL A 177 4.07 -4.10 -11.11
CA VAL A 177 3.38 -4.30 -12.39
C VAL A 177 2.13 -3.44 -12.49
N VAL A 178 1.27 -3.43 -11.47
CA VAL A 178 0.05 -2.60 -11.46
C VAL A 178 0.40 -1.13 -11.51
N TYR A 179 1.41 -0.69 -10.75
CA TYR A 179 1.96 0.67 -10.85
C TYR A 179 2.35 0.99 -12.30
N GLY A 180 3.07 0.09 -12.94
CA GLY A 180 3.51 0.24 -14.32
C GLY A 180 2.38 0.40 -15.32
N VAL A 181 1.35 -0.44 -15.20
CA VAL A 181 0.15 -0.39 -16.04
C VAL A 181 -0.59 0.93 -15.82
N LEU A 182 -0.81 1.34 -14.57
CA LEU A 182 -1.48 2.60 -14.25
C LEU A 182 -0.72 3.82 -14.80
N MET A 183 0.62 3.77 -14.81
CA MET A 183 1.44 4.83 -15.41
C MET A 183 1.26 4.93 -16.93
N ILE A 184 1.08 3.81 -17.64
CA ILE A 184 0.81 3.82 -19.09
C ILE A 184 -0.53 4.50 -19.38
N PHE A 185 -1.53 4.30 -18.51
CA PHE A 185 -2.82 4.97 -18.59
C PHE A 185 -2.80 6.42 -18.06
N ASN A 186 -1.64 6.97 -17.71
CA ASN A 186 -1.47 8.33 -17.17
C ASN A 186 -2.31 8.60 -15.91
N VAL A 187 -2.55 7.57 -15.09
CA VAL A 187 -3.24 7.74 -13.80
C VAL A 187 -2.30 8.42 -12.82
N VAL A 188 -2.79 9.41 -12.07
CA VAL A 188 -2.00 10.11 -11.02
C VAL A 188 -2.06 9.29 -9.72
N TYR A 189 -1.09 9.45 -8.82
CA TYR A 189 -1.05 8.78 -7.50
C TYR A 189 -0.98 7.25 -7.55
N THR A 190 -0.38 6.73 -8.61
CA THR A 190 -0.29 5.29 -8.93
C THR A 190 0.23 4.41 -7.79
N LEU A 191 1.12 4.89 -6.92
CA LEU A 191 1.61 4.14 -5.76
C LEU A 191 0.47 3.64 -4.85
N PHE A 192 -0.45 4.55 -4.52
CA PHE A 192 -1.54 4.28 -3.58
C PHE A 192 -2.61 3.40 -4.24
N PHE A 193 -2.95 3.70 -5.49
CA PHE A 193 -3.89 2.89 -6.27
C PHE A 193 -3.36 1.48 -6.52
N ALA A 194 -2.07 1.32 -6.86
CA ALA A 194 -1.47 0.03 -7.10
C ALA A 194 -1.53 -0.88 -5.87
N THR A 195 -1.14 -0.37 -4.69
CA THR A 195 -1.24 -1.18 -3.45
C THR A 195 -2.69 -1.54 -3.14
N THR A 196 -3.62 -0.58 -3.28
CA THR A 196 -5.04 -0.82 -2.99
C THR A 196 -5.63 -1.88 -3.91
N LEU A 197 -5.33 -1.82 -5.22
CA LEU A 197 -5.80 -2.82 -6.19
C LEU A 197 -5.23 -4.21 -5.94
N VAL A 198 -3.94 -4.32 -5.63
CA VAL A 198 -3.31 -5.62 -5.33
C VAL A 198 -3.84 -6.20 -4.02
N CYS A 199 -4.03 -5.39 -2.99
CA CYS A 199 -4.67 -5.82 -1.74
C CYS A 199 -6.12 -6.26 -1.97
N LEU A 200 -6.90 -5.51 -2.76
CA LEU A 200 -8.25 -5.88 -3.18
C LEU A 200 -8.26 -7.25 -3.88
N ALA A 201 -7.45 -7.41 -4.92
CA ALA A 201 -7.36 -8.66 -5.66
C ALA A 201 -7.00 -9.84 -4.75
N ARG A 202 -6.02 -9.67 -3.86
CA ARG A 202 -5.67 -10.70 -2.88
C ARG A 202 -6.80 -10.99 -1.90
N GLY A 203 -7.49 -9.98 -1.38
CA GLY A 203 -8.64 -10.15 -0.48
C GLY A 203 -9.76 -10.97 -1.14
N LEU A 204 -10.07 -10.64 -2.40
CA LEU A 204 -11.04 -11.36 -3.22
C LEU A 204 -10.62 -12.81 -3.48
N LEU A 205 -9.33 -13.08 -3.72
CA LEU A 205 -8.80 -14.45 -3.86
C LEU A 205 -9.03 -15.30 -2.60
N TRP A 206 -8.82 -14.73 -1.41
CA TRP A 206 -9.09 -15.43 -0.15
C TRP A 206 -10.59 -15.69 0.06
N TRP A 207 -11.45 -14.73 -0.27
CA TRP A 207 -12.90 -14.91 -0.25
C TRP A 207 -13.37 -16.01 -1.21
N MET A 208 -12.88 -15.99 -2.46
CA MET A 208 -13.21 -17.03 -3.45
C MET A 208 -12.77 -18.41 -3.00
N LYS A 209 -11.56 -18.53 -2.41
CA LYS A 209 -11.07 -19.80 -1.87
C LYS A 209 -11.97 -20.31 -0.76
N TRP A 210 -12.35 -19.45 0.18
CA TRP A 210 -13.24 -19.81 1.28
C TRP A 210 -14.64 -20.23 0.81
N LEU A 211 -15.22 -19.50 -0.16
CA LEU A 211 -16.52 -19.88 -0.75
C LEU A 211 -16.47 -21.24 -1.45
N ARG A 212 -15.37 -21.55 -2.17
CA ARG A 212 -15.17 -22.87 -2.81
C ARG A 212 -15.03 -23.99 -1.78
N GLU A 213 -14.25 -23.77 -0.72
CA GLU A 213 -14.09 -24.75 0.37
C GLU A 213 -15.40 -24.99 1.12
N ARG A 214 -16.21 -23.94 1.31
CA ARG A 214 -17.52 -24.04 1.96
C ARG A 214 -18.52 -24.83 1.10
N ARG A 215 -18.59 -24.53 -0.20
CA ARG A 215 -19.41 -25.30 -1.16
C ARG A 215 -18.99 -26.77 -1.23
N GLY A 216 -17.70 -27.07 -1.24
CA GLY A 216 -17.20 -28.45 -1.25
C GLY A 216 -17.61 -29.24 0.01
N LYS A 217 -17.63 -28.58 1.17
CA LYS A 217 -18.11 -29.17 2.44
C LYS A 217 -19.62 -29.36 2.46
N GLU A 218 -20.39 -28.42 1.93
CA GLU A 218 -21.86 -28.54 1.82
C GLU A 218 -22.26 -29.70 0.88
N VAL A 219 -21.55 -29.88 -0.25
CA VAL A 219 -21.78 -31.00 -1.17
C VAL A 219 -21.39 -32.34 -0.53
N ALA A 220 -20.29 -32.40 0.21
CA ALA A 220 -19.88 -33.62 0.91
C ALA A 220 -20.76 -33.99 2.12
N ALA A 221 -21.48 -33.01 2.69
CA ALA A 221 -22.42 -33.20 3.80
C ALA A 221 -23.86 -33.47 3.35
N ALA A 222 -24.15 -33.46 2.04
CA ALA A 222 -25.45 -33.84 1.53
C ALA A 222 -25.70 -35.34 1.78
N PRO A 223 -26.82 -35.73 2.43
CA PRO A 223 -27.10 -37.14 2.68
C PRO A 223 -27.19 -37.90 1.37
N ALA A 224 -26.54 -39.07 1.32
CA ALA A 224 -26.65 -39.98 0.18
C ALA A 224 -28.13 -40.31 -0.07
N PRO A 225 -28.60 -40.33 -1.33
CA PRO A 225 -29.98 -40.70 -1.62
C PRO A 225 -30.22 -42.10 -1.07
N ALA A 226 -31.22 -42.24 -0.19
CA ALA A 226 -31.66 -43.52 0.33
C ALA A 226 -32.20 -44.35 -0.85
N GLY A 227 -31.43 -45.36 -1.25
CA GLY A 227 -31.84 -46.42 -2.17
C GLY A 227 -32.17 -47.68 -1.40
#